data_AF-A0A7Y9FL18-F1
#
_entry.id   AF-A0A7Y9FL18-F1
#
_cell.length_a   1.000
_cell.length_b   1.000
_cell.length_c   1.000
_cell.angle_alpha   90.00
_cell.angle_beta   90.00
_cell.angle_gamma   90.00
#
_symmetry.space_group_name_H-M   'P 1'
#
loop_
_entity.id
_entity.type
_entity.pdbx_description
1 polymer ?
#
loop_
_entity_poly.entity_id
_entity_poly.type
_entity_poly.pdbx_seq_one_letter_code
_entity_poly.pdbx_strand_id
1 'polypeptide(L)' 'MPASPSIATCLATRHRPGRKQSDVGGVRRARCVCCGMQLMRTAISRRWIIADQLG' A
#
# COMPACT_ATOMS: atom_id res chain seq x y z
N MET A 1 -24.07 -7.70 -11.78
CA MET A 1 -23.42 -6.59 -11.05
C MET A 1 -21.94 -6.93 -10.95
N PRO A 2 -20.99 -6.07 -11.37
CA PRO A 2 -19.58 -6.39 -11.22
C PRO A 2 -19.24 -6.38 -9.73
N ALA A 3 -18.63 -7.46 -9.26
CA ALA A 3 -18.29 -7.66 -7.87
C ALA A 3 -17.43 -6.48 -7.38
N SER A 4 -17.92 -5.76 -6.37
CA SER A 4 -17.10 -4.83 -5.59
C SER A 4 -15.81 -5.56 -5.22
N PRO A 5 -14.62 -5.09 -5.65
CA PRO A 5 -13.37 -5.81 -5.45
C PRO A 5 -13.25 -6.07 -3.96
N SER A 6 -13.40 -7.33 -3.59
CA SER A 6 -13.60 -7.72 -2.20
C SER A 6 -12.34 -7.36 -1.43
N ILE A 7 -12.49 -6.42 -0.50
CA ILE A 7 -11.52 -6.04 0.53
C ILE A 7 -10.89 -7.28 1.21
N ALA A 8 -11.59 -8.41 1.17
CA ALA A 8 -11.18 -9.75 1.58
C ALA A 8 -9.86 -10.28 0.99
N THR A 9 -9.34 -9.77 -0.14
CA THR A 9 -8.08 -10.28 -0.72
C THR A 9 -6.81 -9.59 -0.18
N CYS A 10 -6.94 -8.58 0.69
CA CYS A 10 -5.82 -8.13 1.52
C CYS A 10 -5.60 -9.16 2.63
N LEU A 11 -5.29 -10.41 2.26
CA LEU A 11 -5.12 -11.53 3.17
C LEU A 11 -4.05 -11.17 4.21
N ALA A 12 -4.52 -10.76 5.39
CA ALA A 12 -3.84 -10.47 6.65
C ALA A 12 -2.65 -9.48 6.67
N THR A 13 -1.80 -9.40 5.64
CA THR A 13 -0.57 -8.57 5.61
C THR A 13 -0.02 -8.30 4.20
N ARG A 14 -0.61 -8.87 3.14
CA ARG A 14 -0.08 -8.73 1.77
C ARG A 14 -0.79 -7.64 0.98
N HIS A 15 -0.45 -6.40 1.29
CA HIS A 15 -0.91 -5.26 0.49
C HIS A 15 -0.07 -5.11 -0.78
N ARG A 16 -0.73 -4.87 -1.92
CA ARG A 16 -0.05 -4.63 -3.20
C ARG A 16 -0.07 -3.14 -3.55
N PRO A 17 1.09 -2.50 -3.75
CA PRO A 17 1.16 -1.10 -4.15
C PRO A 17 0.58 -0.90 -5.54
N GLY A 18 -0.25 0.13 -5.69
CA GLY A 18 -0.81 0.52 -6.98
C GLY A 18 0.18 1.24 -7.88
N ARG A 19 -0.22 1.42 -9.14
CA ARG A 19 0.59 2.12 -10.15
C ARG A 19 0.87 3.57 -9.78
N LYS A 20 -0.06 4.25 -9.10
CA LYS A 20 0.16 5.60 -8.57
C LYS A 20 1.08 5.53 -7.34
N GLN A 21 2.35 5.85 -7.59
CA GLN A 21 3.39 5.97 -6.57
C GLN A 21 3.87 7.42 -6.53
N SER A 22 4.16 7.92 -5.33
CA SER A 22 4.75 9.24 -5.11
C SER A 22 6.02 9.07 -4.29
N ASP A 23 7.11 9.73 -4.68
CA ASP A 23 8.36 9.72 -3.92
C ASP A 23 8.50 11.08 -3.22
N VAL A 24 8.70 11.07 -1.91
CA VAL A 24 8.92 12.28 -1.11
C VAL A 24 10.08 12.01 -0.17
N GLY A 25 11.21 12.68 -0.38
CA GLY A 25 12.38 12.60 0.50
C GLY A 25 12.94 11.18 0.67
N GLY A 26 12.93 10.37 -0.39
CA GLY A 26 13.39 8.97 -0.33
C GLY A 26 12.37 8.00 0.29
N VAL A 27 11.15 8.45 0.56
CA VAL A 27 10.03 7.59 0.93
C VAL A 27 9.05 7.51 -0.23
N ARG A 28 8.94 6.31 -0.82
CA ARG A 28 7.91 6.02 -1.82
C ARG A 28 6.60 5.70 -1.12
N ARG A 29 5.52 6.36 -1.52
CA ARG A 29 4.16 6.15 -1.07
C ARG A 29 3.33 5.58 -2.20
N ALA A 30 2.44 4.65 -1.91
CA ALA A 30 1.49 4.07 -2.84
C ALA A 30 0.19 3.75 -2.11
N ARG A 31 -0.92 3.62 -2.82
CA ARG A 31 -2.16 3.07 -2.24
C ARG A 31 -2.30 1.60 -2.60
N CYS A 32 -2.77 0.78 -1.68
CA CYS A 32 -3.10 -0.60 -1.94
C CYS A 32 -4.18 -0.67 -3.02
N VAL A 33 -3.97 -1.45 -4.08
CA VAL A 33 -4.99 -1.60 -5.14
C VAL A 33 -6.24 -2.35 -4.67
N CYS A 34 -6.12 -3.11 -3.58
CA CYS A 34 -7.19 -3.95 -3.06
C CYS A 34 -8.07 -3.22 -2.04
N CYS A 35 -7.48 -2.48 -1.10
CA CYS A 35 -8.22 -1.82 0.00
C CYS A 35 -7.99 -0.31 0.09
N GLY A 36 -7.17 0.28 -0.78
CA GLY A 36 -6.88 1.72 -0.75
C GLY A 36 -5.95 2.19 0.37
N MET A 37 -5.57 1.32 1.32
CA MET A 37 -4.65 1.66 2.41
C MET A 37 -3.36 2.28 1.91
N GLN A 38 -2.84 3.23 2.69
CA GLN A 38 -1.60 3.89 2.35
C GLN A 38 -0.42 2.98 2.70
N LEU A 39 0.39 2.70 1.69
CA LEU A 39 1.63 1.95 1.79
C LEU A 39 2.79 2.91 1.61
N MET A 40 3.86 2.66 2.34
CA MET A 40 5.11 3.37 2.17
C MET A 40 6.29 2.42 2.10
N ARG A 41 7.34 2.87 1.43
CA ARG A 41 8.59 2.17 1.26
C ARG A 41 9.68 3.20 1.48
N THR A 42 10.48 3.01 2.52
CA THR A 42 11.58 3.92 2.87
C THR A 42 12.81 3.61 2.01
N ALA A 43 13.75 4.55 1.91
CA ALA A 43 15.02 4.32 1.25
C ALA A 43 15.83 3.17 1.91
N ILE A 44 15.63 2.99 3.22
CA ILE A 44 16.32 1.98 4.04
C ILE A 44 15.73 0.59 3.82
N SER A 45 14.41 0.47 3.61
CA SER A 45 13.72 -0.82 3.43
C SER A 45 13.15 -0.96 2.03
N ARG A 46 13.52 -2.02 1.32
CA ARG A 46 12.90 -2.36 0.03
C ARG A 46 11.47 -2.88 0.15
N ARG A 47 10.98 -3.07 1.38
CA ARG A 47 9.65 -3.62 1.68
C ARG A 47 8.62 -2.49 1.79
N TRP A 48 7.44 -2.73 1.22
CA TRP A 48 6.27 -1.89 1.45
C TRP A 48 5.67 -2.22 2.81
N ILE A 49 5.46 -1.20 3.63
CA ILE A 49 4.82 -1.26 4.95
C ILE A 49 3.58 -0.37 4.96
N ILE A 50 2.64 -0.65 5.85
CA ILE A 50 1.43 0.16 6.02
C ILE A 50 1.84 1.47 6.69
N ALA A 51 1.51 2.61 6.08
CA ALA A 51 1.90 3.92 6.60
C ALA A 51 1.19 4.26 7.92
N ASP A 52 0.01 3.68 8.15
CA ASP A 52 -0.85 3.87 9.33
C ASP A 52 -0.22 3.38 10.65
N GLN A 53 0.85 2.58 10.61
CA GLN A 53 1.54 2.09 11.82
C GLN A 53 2.64 2.99 12.35
N LEU A 54 2.90 4.15 11.73
CA LEU A 54 3.85 5.15 12.20
C LEU A 54 3.08 6.39 12.66
N GLY A 55 2.41 6.24 13.81
CA GLY A 55 1.93 7.35 14.64
C GLY A 55 3.05 7.91 15.50
#